data_AF-A0A086MRE3-F1
#
_entry.id   AF-A0A086MRE3-F1
#
_cell.length_a   1.000
_cell.length_b   1.000
_cell.length_c   1.000
_cell.angle_alpha   90.00
_cell.angle_beta   90.00
_cell.angle_gamma   90.00
#
_symmetry.space_group_name_H-M   'P 1'
#
loop_
_entity.id
_entity.type
_entity.pdbx_description
1 polymer ?
#
loop_
_entity_poly.entity_id
_entity_poly.type
_entity_poly.pdbx_seq_one_letter_code
_entity_poly.pdbx_strand_id
1 'polypeptide(L)'
;MRHLLPSHPVPEHRYIERVLRHSPDSLVRLIAATSPGLPAVRDLGKRDLGPYGPWALQDVAWVSLALGSDARPAASSNDLAEIVGLYLALDDPITRDPDDGLRLERLLQRVTHQQGGLQESDYAQLSRSVALLQQTPHPDGLEVIRPGWNHELLGCSLTDYVGLAELVWACATHHPDPRRRGRFAVEWYPARDYVEFDHLRSPAQVKAVLRRHFATTKLRLRTTFPADADPLVRRYTHNPLRPRPLVSGMPGGYLVPVPAAVLGKATPLGLYYTGGDNNSERGKAFTRDVGHLFERYVGRQLALLTDAEVHPEVEYKLPKKQKGKSVDWIVVFPDLVLLVEVKSTRPGEALRLGAEDFTTILEGQFRKAFKQVDNSADRIRSGAHPKFDHIPRDRPMVGMVVTAEQFHQINTPEHRSQLPPTSVPVTVTSVQELEYAVTITGTSLADVLRASAAGGGAALRPLFQDHKFLDHNAVLQQGWSAIPFSRPRGPVGGPAR
;
A
#
# COMPACT_ATOMS: atom_id res chain seq x y z
N MET A 1 4.73 -21.65 -24.05
CA MET A 1 4.04 -20.95 -25.15
C MET A 1 4.76 -19.61 -25.38
N ARG A 2 5.59 -19.49 -26.42
CA ARG A 2 6.14 -18.20 -26.84
C ARG A 2 5.08 -17.50 -27.68
N HIS A 3 4.16 -16.79 -27.03
CA HIS A 3 3.31 -15.84 -27.77
C HIS A 3 4.19 -14.65 -28.15
N LEU A 4 4.34 -14.43 -29.46
CA LEU A 4 4.98 -13.22 -29.98
C LEU A 4 4.12 -12.04 -29.52
N LEU A 5 4.69 -11.19 -28.66
CA LEU A 5 4.09 -9.90 -28.35
C LEU A 5 3.91 -9.11 -29.66
N PRO A 6 2.84 -8.32 -29.81
CA PRO A 6 2.68 -7.43 -30.95
C PRO A 6 3.95 -6.59 -31.17
N SER A 7 4.37 -6.42 -32.43
CA SER A 7 5.60 -5.71 -32.80
C SER A 7 5.53 -4.18 -32.67
N HIS A 8 4.37 -3.63 -32.32
CA HIS A 8 4.11 -2.19 -32.26
C HIS A 8 3.20 -1.85 -31.08
N PRO A 9 3.26 -0.59 -30.59
CA PRO A 9 2.30 -0.11 -29.60
C PRO A 9 0.86 -0.27 -30.12
N VAL A 10 -0.01 -0.77 -29.26
CA VAL A 10 -1.42 -1.07 -29.53
C VAL A 10 -2.24 0.10 -29.00
N PRO A 11 -3.06 0.76 -29.83
CA PRO A 11 -3.94 1.81 -29.34
C PRO A 11 -5.04 1.21 -28.46
N GLU A 12 -5.48 1.94 -27.45
CA GLU A 12 -6.42 1.44 -26.44
C GLU A 12 -7.73 0.90 -27.04
N HIS A 13 -8.28 1.55 -28.07
CA HIS A 13 -9.53 1.11 -28.69
C HIS A 13 -9.43 -0.34 -29.21
N ARG A 14 -8.28 -0.77 -29.75
CA ARG A 14 -8.08 -2.16 -30.21
C ARG A 14 -8.05 -3.15 -29.06
N TYR A 15 -7.41 -2.79 -27.96
CA TYR A 15 -7.41 -3.60 -26.74
C TYR A 15 -8.83 -3.75 -26.19
N ILE A 16 -9.56 -2.63 -26.04
CA ILE A 16 -10.96 -2.65 -25.58
C ILE A 16 -11.82 -3.48 -26.51
N GLU A 17 -11.78 -3.25 -27.83
CA GLU A 17 -12.51 -4.04 -28.82
C GLU A 17 -12.25 -5.54 -28.67
N ARG A 18 -10.99 -5.95 -28.41
CA ARG A 18 -10.66 -7.36 -28.18
C ARG A 18 -11.32 -7.93 -26.93
N VAL A 19 -11.31 -7.17 -25.82
CA VAL A 19 -12.00 -7.54 -24.57
C VAL A 19 -13.50 -7.70 -24.80
N LEU A 20 -14.12 -6.78 -25.57
CA LEU A 20 -15.56 -6.74 -25.82
C LEU A 20 -16.08 -7.80 -26.80
N ARG A 21 -15.21 -8.65 -27.35
CA ARG A 21 -15.62 -9.82 -28.15
C ARG A 21 -16.26 -10.91 -27.31
N HIS A 22 -16.07 -10.91 -25.99
CA HIS A 22 -16.50 -11.97 -25.09
C HIS A 22 -17.51 -11.51 -24.06
N SER A 23 -18.34 -12.44 -23.57
CA SER A 23 -19.30 -12.13 -22.52
C SER A 23 -18.56 -11.84 -21.19
N PRO A 24 -19.00 -10.83 -20.42
CA PRO A 24 -18.38 -10.52 -19.13
C PRO A 24 -18.39 -11.69 -18.16
N ASP A 25 -19.48 -12.47 -18.12
CA ASP A 25 -19.56 -13.65 -17.26
C ASP A 25 -18.46 -14.67 -17.56
N SER A 26 -18.26 -15.01 -18.84
CA SER A 26 -17.25 -16.01 -19.22
C SER A 26 -15.82 -15.51 -18.97
N LEU A 27 -15.50 -14.29 -19.41
CA LEU A 27 -14.15 -13.75 -19.33
C LEU A 27 -13.73 -13.50 -17.87
N VAL A 28 -14.62 -12.93 -17.05
CA VAL A 28 -14.30 -12.66 -15.64
C VAL A 28 -14.21 -13.95 -14.83
N ARG A 29 -15.02 -14.97 -15.13
CA ARG A 29 -14.86 -16.30 -14.52
C ARG A 29 -13.54 -16.95 -14.91
N LEU A 30 -13.13 -16.81 -16.17
CA LEU A 30 -11.84 -17.31 -16.64
C LEU A 30 -10.69 -16.61 -15.89
N ILE A 31 -10.73 -15.28 -15.79
CA ILE A 31 -9.75 -14.50 -15.00
C ILE A 31 -9.72 -14.96 -13.54
N ALA A 32 -10.89 -15.11 -12.92
CA ALA A 32 -11.01 -15.57 -11.53
C ALA A 32 -10.49 -17.00 -11.33
N ALA A 33 -10.62 -17.88 -12.33
CA ALA A 33 -10.06 -19.23 -12.27
C ALA A 33 -8.53 -19.24 -12.52
N THR A 34 -8.01 -18.30 -13.30
CA THR A 34 -6.59 -18.19 -13.64
C THR A 34 -5.77 -17.53 -12.54
N SER A 35 -6.24 -16.39 -11.99
CA SER A 35 -5.44 -15.56 -11.07
C SER A 35 -4.98 -16.26 -9.77
N PRO A 36 -5.75 -17.18 -9.15
CA PRO A 36 -5.30 -17.98 -8.00
C PRO A 36 -4.09 -18.87 -8.25
N GLY A 37 -3.90 -19.32 -9.50
CA GLY A 37 -2.83 -20.24 -9.88
C GLY A 37 -1.50 -19.55 -10.18
N LEU A 38 -1.46 -18.22 -10.16
CA LEU A 38 -0.27 -17.45 -10.48
C LEU A 38 0.72 -17.45 -9.30
N PRO A 39 2.04 -17.49 -9.57
CA PRO A 39 3.03 -17.30 -8.53
C PRO A 39 2.99 -15.85 -7.99
N ALA A 40 3.73 -15.60 -6.91
CA ALA A 40 3.97 -14.24 -6.44
C ALA A 40 4.49 -13.34 -7.58
N VAL A 41 4.13 -12.05 -7.56
CA VAL A 41 4.43 -11.10 -8.64
C VAL A 41 5.91 -11.10 -9.03
N ARG A 42 6.81 -11.14 -8.04
CA ARG A 42 8.27 -11.19 -8.23
C ARG A 42 8.78 -12.40 -9.03
N ASP A 43 7.98 -13.45 -9.11
CA ASP A 43 8.33 -14.71 -9.76
C ASP A 43 7.58 -14.93 -11.09
N LEU A 44 6.68 -14.02 -11.49
CA LEU A 44 5.95 -14.10 -12.76
C LEU A 44 6.90 -14.11 -13.96
N GLY A 45 7.88 -13.21 -13.98
CA GLY A 45 8.86 -13.12 -15.06
C GLY A 45 9.71 -14.38 -15.21
N LYS A 46 10.07 -15.03 -14.10
CA LYS A 46 10.86 -16.27 -14.10
C LYS A 46 10.10 -17.48 -14.66
N ARG A 47 8.78 -17.38 -14.80
CA ARG A 47 7.90 -18.47 -15.28
C ARG A 47 7.24 -18.17 -16.63
N ASP A 48 7.70 -17.13 -17.34
CA ASP A 48 7.05 -16.64 -18.57
C ASP A 48 5.56 -16.27 -18.37
N LEU A 49 5.17 -15.93 -17.13
CA LEU A 49 3.81 -15.53 -16.75
C LEU A 49 3.68 -14.02 -16.53
N GLY A 50 4.72 -13.25 -16.87
CA GLY A 50 4.72 -11.77 -16.81
C GLY A 50 3.46 -11.11 -17.39
N PRO A 51 2.90 -11.57 -18.53
CA PRO A 51 1.66 -11.02 -19.09
C PRO A 51 0.44 -11.12 -18.17
N TYR A 52 0.39 -12.11 -17.30
CA TYR A 52 -0.74 -12.35 -16.39
C TYR A 52 -0.64 -11.55 -15.08
N GLY A 53 0.11 -10.45 -15.07
CA GLY A 53 0.22 -9.57 -13.91
C GLY A 53 -1.16 -9.22 -13.32
N PRO A 54 -1.32 -9.18 -11.98
CA PRO A 54 -2.62 -8.90 -11.36
C PRO A 54 -3.24 -7.57 -11.82
N TRP A 55 -2.41 -6.56 -12.15
CA TRP A 55 -2.86 -5.28 -12.72
C TRP A 55 -3.53 -5.43 -14.09
N ALA A 56 -2.97 -6.27 -14.97
CA ALA A 56 -3.54 -6.52 -16.30
C ALA A 56 -4.88 -7.24 -16.17
N LEU A 57 -4.92 -8.33 -15.38
CA LEU A 57 -6.15 -9.08 -15.13
C LEU A 57 -7.25 -8.23 -14.50
N GLN A 58 -6.89 -7.31 -13.61
CA GLN A 58 -7.84 -6.38 -12.99
C GLN A 58 -8.39 -5.36 -13.99
N ASP A 59 -7.56 -4.85 -14.91
CA ASP A 59 -8.01 -3.94 -15.96
C ASP A 59 -8.92 -4.66 -16.96
N VAL A 60 -8.54 -5.86 -17.42
CA VAL A 60 -9.38 -6.68 -18.32
C VAL A 60 -10.73 -6.97 -17.68
N ALA A 61 -10.75 -7.37 -16.41
CA ALA A 61 -11.99 -7.61 -15.69
C ALA A 61 -12.85 -6.33 -15.59
N TRP A 62 -12.23 -5.18 -15.33
CA TRP A 62 -12.96 -3.91 -15.26
C TRP A 62 -13.56 -3.50 -16.60
N VAL A 63 -12.77 -3.49 -17.68
CA VAL A 63 -13.23 -3.17 -19.05
C VAL A 63 -14.37 -4.11 -19.45
N SER A 64 -14.19 -5.42 -19.22
CA SER A 64 -15.21 -6.43 -19.54
C SER A 64 -16.52 -6.19 -18.78
N LEU A 65 -16.46 -5.97 -17.47
CA LEU A 65 -17.65 -5.74 -16.64
C LEU A 65 -18.34 -4.41 -16.95
N ALA A 66 -17.58 -3.33 -17.15
CA ALA A 66 -18.14 -2.01 -17.38
C ALA A 66 -18.80 -1.90 -18.76
N LEU A 67 -18.11 -2.35 -19.82
CA LEU A 67 -18.48 -2.08 -21.20
C LEU A 67 -19.05 -3.29 -21.95
N GLY A 68 -18.86 -4.51 -21.44
CA GLY A 68 -19.24 -5.74 -22.14
C GLY A 68 -20.74 -6.06 -22.11
N SER A 69 -21.15 -6.87 -23.10
CA SER A 69 -22.52 -7.37 -23.29
C SER A 69 -22.58 -8.89 -23.08
N ASP A 70 -23.63 -9.37 -22.43
CA ASP A 70 -23.79 -10.80 -22.11
C ASP A 70 -24.18 -11.65 -23.34
N ALA A 71 -24.53 -11.01 -24.47
CA ALA A 71 -24.84 -11.69 -25.73
C ALA A 71 -23.61 -12.16 -26.52
N ARG A 72 -22.41 -11.93 -26.00
CA ARG A 72 -21.13 -12.28 -26.64
C ARG A 72 -20.73 -13.75 -26.38
N PRO A 73 -19.92 -14.37 -27.25
CA PRO A 73 -19.41 -15.72 -27.03
C PRO A 73 -18.58 -15.86 -25.76
N ALA A 74 -18.33 -17.10 -25.34
CA ALA A 74 -17.50 -17.41 -24.19
C ALA A 74 -16.00 -17.25 -24.50
N ALA A 75 -15.23 -16.67 -23.58
CA ALA A 75 -13.78 -16.57 -23.70
C ALA A 75 -13.06 -17.91 -23.43
N SER A 76 -12.00 -18.19 -24.18
CA SER A 76 -11.06 -19.28 -23.94
C SER A 76 -9.76 -18.79 -23.27
N SER A 77 -8.92 -19.71 -22.78
CA SER A 77 -7.60 -19.38 -22.25
C SER A 77 -6.70 -18.69 -23.29
N ASN A 78 -6.83 -19.05 -24.58
CA ASN A 78 -6.09 -18.40 -25.66
C ASN A 78 -6.56 -16.95 -25.87
N ASP A 79 -7.87 -16.68 -25.73
CA ASP A 79 -8.39 -15.33 -25.79
C ASP A 79 -7.84 -14.47 -24.65
N LEU A 80 -7.78 -15.02 -23.43
CA LEU A 80 -7.21 -14.31 -22.30
C LEU A 80 -5.72 -14.01 -22.54
N ALA A 81 -4.95 -14.98 -23.04
CA ALA A 81 -3.54 -14.81 -23.38
C ALA A 81 -3.32 -13.67 -24.41
N GLU A 82 -4.14 -13.62 -25.45
CA GLU A 82 -4.09 -12.56 -26.45
C GLU A 82 -4.46 -11.19 -25.86
N ILE A 83 -5.53 -11.13 -25.07
CA ILE A 83 -5.99 -9.91 -24.40
C ILE A 83 -4.89 -9.33 -23.49
N VAL A 84 -4.26 -10.17 -22.65
CA VAL A 84 -3.19 -9.68 -21.77
C VAL A 84 -1.92 -9.33 -22.55
N GLY A 85 -1.67 -9.99 -23.68
CA GLY A 85 -0.63 -9.59 -24.63
C GLY A 85 -0.86 -8.21 -25.22
N LEU A 86 -2.10 -7.89 -25.62
CA LEU A 86 -2.49 -6.55 -26.07
C LEU A 86 -2.37 -5.51 -24.96
N TYR A 87 -2.75 -5.87 -23.72
CA TYR A 87 -2.60 -4.99 -22.56
C TYR A 87 -1.12 -4.57 -22.36
N LEU A 88 -0.19 -5.52 -22.43
CA LEU A 88 1.24 -5.23 -22.29
C LEU A 88 1.80 -4.40 -23.45
N ALA A 89 1.21 -4.55 -24.64
CA ALA A 89 1.62 -3.81 -25.82
C ALA A 89 0.90 -2.45 -25.95
N LEU A 90 0.05 -2.05 -24.99
CA LEU A 90 -0.66 -0.78 -25.07
C LEU A 90 0.30 0.40 -25.24
N ASP A 91 -0.08 1.32 -26.12
CA ASP A 91 0.61 2.59 -26.31
C ASP A 91 0.73 3.35 -24.97
N ASP A 92 1.79 4.13 -24.79
CA ASP A 92 2.12 4.81 -23.54
C ASP A 92 2.72 6.19 -23.87
N PRO A 93 2.56 7.21 -23.00
CA PRO A 93 3.11 8.54 -23.27
C PRO A 93 4.59 8.53 -23.67
N ILE A 94 5.40 7.56 -23.21
CA ILE A 94 6.81 7.43 -23.63
C ILE A 94 7.03 7.39 -25.15
N THR A 95 6.05 6.93 -25.94
CA THR A 95 6.17 6.89 -27.41
C THR A 95 5.99 8.26 -28.07
N ARG A 96 5.45 9.24 -27.32
CA ARG A 96 5.08 10.58 -27.80
C ARG A 96 5.79 11.71 -27.05
N ASP A 97 6.22 11.46 -25.81
CA ASP A 97 6.91 12.42 -24.96
C ASP A 97 8.24 12.86 -25.60
N PRO A 98 8.62 14.13 -25.44
CA PRO A 98 9.93 14.61 -25.89
C PRO A 98 11.05 13.85 -25.17
N ASP A 99 12.21 13.72 -25.83
CA ASP A 99 13.40 13.13 -25.23
C ASP A 99 14.12 14.15 -24.35
N ASP A 100 13.50 14.45 -23.20
CA ASP A 100 13.94 15.46 -22.23
C ASP A 100 14.77 14.88 -21.07
N GLY A 101 15.14 13.60 -21.15
CA GLY A 101 15.84 12.87 -20.09
C GLY A 101 14.98 12.52 -18.87
N LEU A 102 13.66 12.82 -18.88
CA LEU A 102 12.69 12.43 -17.84
C LEU A 102 11.64 11.43 -18.35
N ARG A 103 11.66 11.17 -19.65
CA ARG A 103 10.71 10.29 -20.34
C ARG A 103 10.69 8.86 -19.78
N LEU A 104 11.84 8.27 -19.48
CA LEU A 104 11.92 6.91 -18.92
C LEU A 104 11.44 6.89 -17.46
N GLU A 105 11.78 7.94 -16.71
CA GLU A 105 11.43 8.16 -15.31
C GLU A 105 9.91 8.23 -15.17
N ARG A 106 9.22 8.99 -16.04
CA ARG A 106 7.76 9.06 -16.09
C ARG A 106 7.12 7.69 -16.36
N LEU A 107 7.68 6.89 -17.28
CA LEU A 107 7.22 5.51 -17.51
C LEU A 107 7.42 4.64 -16.27
N LEU A 108 8.62 4.64 -15.71
CA LEU A 108 8.96 3.87 -14.51
C LEU A 108 8.06 4.26 -13.33
N GLN A 109 7.71 5.54 -13.19
CA GLN A 109 6.79 6.03 -12.18
C GLN A 109 5.40 5.40 -12.33
N ARG A 110 4.83 5.43 -13.55
CA ARG A 110 3.52 4.81 -13.86
C ARG A 110 3.52 3.32 -13.59
N VAL A 111 4.53 2.62 -14.08
CA VAL A 111 4.68 1.17 -13.93
C VAL A 111 4.85 0.80 -12.47
N THR A 112 5.73 1.49 -11.73
CA THR A 112 6.01 1.18 -10.33
C THR A 112 4.80 1.47 -9.45
N HIS A 113 4.03 2.53 -9.68
CA HIS A 113 2.79 2.75 -8.92
C HIS A 113 1.68 1.76 -9.24
N GLN A 114 1.67 1.21 -10.46
CA GLN A 114 0.70 0.18 -10.83
C GLN A 114 1.04 -1.18 -10.18
N GLN A 115 2.33 -1.52 -10.09
CA GLN A 115 2.79 -2.85 -9.70
C GLN A 115 3.30 -2.93 -8.25
N GLY A 116 3.85 -1.84 -7.71
CA GLY A 116 4.65 -1.79 -6.49
C GLY A 116 3.93 -2.31 -5.26
N GLY A 117 2.69 -1.84 -5.04
CA GLY A 117 1.89 -2.28 -3.89
C GLY A 117 1.56 -3.79 -3.89
N LEU A 118 1.62 -4.46 -5.04
CA LEU A 118 1.41 -5.92 -5.15
C LEU A 118 2.68 -6.73 -4.88
N GLN A 119 3.82 -6.08 -4.68
CA GLN A 119 5.10 -6.71 -4.37
C GLN A 119 5.44 -6.59 -2.87
N GLU A 120 4.57 -5.96 -2.09
CA GLU A 120 4.75 -5.79 -0.66
C GLU A 120 4.36 -7.06 0.10
N SER A 121 4.84 -7.18 1.33
CA SER A 121 4.51 -8.30 2.19
C SER A 121 3.06 -8.17 2.67
N ASP A 122 2.20 -9.12 2.27
CA ASP A 122 0.82 -9.21 2.77
C ASP A 122 0.79 -9.27 4.30
N TYR A 123 1.67 -10.07 4.90
CA TYR A 123 1.86 -10.12 6.35
C TYR A 123 2.10 -8.73 6.93
N ALA A 124 3.07 -7.97 6.42
CA ALA A 124 3.39 -6.65 6.95
C ALA A 124 2.23 -5.67 6.77
N GLN A 125 1.60 -5.66 5.59
CA GLN A 125 0.48 -4.77 5.27
C GLN A 125 -0.74 -5.00 6.17
N LEU A 126 -1.19 -6.25 6.32
CA LEU A 126 -2.35 -6.58 7.16
C LEU A 126 -2.06 -6.35 8.64
N SER A 127 -0.86 -6.75 9.08
CA SER A 127 -0.41 -6.53 10.47
C SER A 127 -0.35 -5.04 10.80
N ARG A 128 0.15 -4.21 9.88
CA ARG A 128 0.26 -2.76 10.05
C ARG A 128 -1.10 -2.12 10.25
N SER A 129 -2.16 -2.58 9.58
CA SER A 129 -3.50 -2.04 9.81
C SER A 129 -3.92 -2.14 11.27
N VAL A 130 -3.75 -3.31 11.89
CA VAL A 130 -4.08 -3.54 13.30
C VAL A 130 -3.10 -2.81 14.22
N ALA A 131 -1.79 -2.93 13.92
CA ALA A 131 -0.75 -2.32 14.73
C ALA A 131 -0.92 -0.79 14.77
N LEU A 132 -1.17 -0.14 13.63
CA LEU A 132 -1.31 1.30 13.51
C LEU A 132 -2.62 1.84 14.07
N LEU A 133 -3.77 1.25 13.68
CA LEU A 133 -5.09 1.86 13.94
C LEU A 133 -5.77 1.36 15.22
N GLN A 134 -5.27 0.29 15.84
CA GLN A 134 -5.86 -0.29 17.05
C GLN A 134 -4.86 -0.41 18.20
N GLN A 135 -3.61 -0.82 17.93
CA GLN A 135 -2.64 -1.08 19.00
C GLN A 135 -1.74 0.12 19.31
N THR A 136 -1.64 1.11 18.43
CA THR A 136 -0.91 2.34 18.73
C THR A 136 -1.70 3.14 19.76
N PRO A 137 -1.07 3.59 20.87
CA PRO A 137 -1.72 4.43 21.85
C PRO A 137 -2.35 5.65 21.19
N HIS A 138 -3.61 5.93 21.55
CA HIS A 138 -4.34 7.05 20.99
C HIS A 138 -3.75 8.36 21.53
N PRO A 139 -3.19 9.24 20.68
CA PRO A 139 -2.80 10.56 21.14
C PRO A 139 -4.02 11.35 21.60
N ASP A 140 -3.82 12.29 22.52
CA ASP A 140 -4.88 13.22 22.91
C ASP A 140 -5.35 14.02 21.69
N GLY A 141 -6.65 14.27 21.62
CA GLY A 141 -7.23 15.14 20.60
C GLY A 141 -7.65 14.47 19.29
N LEU A 142 -7.64 13.13 19.18
CA LEU A 142 -8.27 12.45 18.04
C LEU A 142 -9.76 12.82 17.92
N GLU A 143 -10.21 13.07 16.69
CA GLU A 143 -11.53 13.59 16.39
C GLU A 143 -12.58 12.49 16.23
N VAL A 144 -12.25 11.43 15.48
CA VAL A 144 -13.17 10.36 15.05
C VAL A 144 -12.63 8.95 15.25
N ILE A 145 -11.32 8.73 15.27
CA ILE A 145 -10.70 7.44 15.62
C ILE A 145 -10.63 7.32 17.15
N ARG A 146 -11.78 7.04 17.75
CA ARG A 146 -11.98 6.87 19.20
C ARG A 146 -12.49 5.46 19.49
N PRO A 147 -12.45 4.96 20.75
CA PRO A 147 -12.99 3.63 21.06
C PRO A 147 -14.38 3.39 20.42
N GLY A 148 -14.49 2.33 19.61
CA GLY A 148 -15.71 2.00 18.85
C GLY A 148 -15.79 2.52 17.41
N TRP A 149 -14.83 3.35 16.94
CA TRP A 149 -14.83 3.91 15.58
C TRP A 149 -14.94 2.86 14.47
N ASN A 150 -14.33 1.70 14.70
CA ASN A 150 -14.28 0.58 13.76
C ASN A 150 -15.66 -0.06 13.60
N HIS A 151 -16.45 -0.22 14.66
CA HIS A 151 -17.82 -0.73 14.54
C HIS A 151 -18.71 0.23 13.76
N GLU A 152 -18.57 1.53 13.98
CA GLU A 152 -19.35 2.53 13.26
C GLU A 152 -18.98 2.57 11.77
N LEU A 153 -17.67 2.58 11.47
CA LEU A 153 -17.18 2.67 10.10
C LEU A 153 -17.30 1.35 9.32
N LEU A 154 -16.89 0.24 9.93
CA LEU A 154 -16.70 -1.07 9.28
C LEU A 154 -17.86 -2.04 9.54
N GLY A 155 -18.70 -1.76 10.54
CA GLY A 155 -19.75 -2.69 11.00
C GLY A 155 -19.23 -3.87 11.83
N CYS A 156 -17.94 -3.90 12.19
CA CYS A 156 -17.29 -4.94 12.98
C CYS A 156 -15.98 -4.40 13.61
N SER A 157 -15.29 -5.22 14.41
CA SER A 157 -13.94 -4.87 14.88
C SER A 157 -12.96 -4.81 13.69
N LEU A 158 -11.87 -4.06 13.87
CA LEU A 158 -10.83 -3.95 12.84
C LEU A 158 -10.14 -5.31 12.59
N THR A 159 -9.87 -6.07 13.65
CA THR A 159 -9.32 -7.43 13.56
C THR A 159 -10.23 -8.35 12.75
N ASP A 160 -11.54 -8.31 12.98
CA ASP A 160 -12.52 -9.08 12.20
C ASP A 160 -12.56 -8.65 10.74
N TYR A 161 -12.48 -7.34 10.47
CA TYR A 161 -12.46 -6.81 9.11
C TYR A 161 -11.23 -7.29 8.32
N VAL A 162 -10.06 -7.27 8.95
CA VAL A 162 -8.81 -7.77 8.36
C VAL A 162 -8.87 -9.29 8.18
N GLY A 163 -9.31 -10.03 9.20
CA GLY A 163 -9.49 -11.50 9.11
C GLY A 163 -10.53 -11.92 8.07
N LEU A 164 -11.54 -11.10 7.81
CA LEU A 164 -12.51 -11.35 6.75
C LEU A 164 -11.87 -11.21 5.37
N ALA A 165 -11.00 -10.22 5.17
CA ALA A 165 -10.25 -10.09 3.92
C ALA A 165 -9.33 -11.29 3.70
N GLU A 166 -8.64 -11.76 4.75
CA GLU A 166 -7.80 -12.96 4.71
C GLU A 166 -8.63 -14.21 4.41
N LEU A 167 -9.77 -14.41 5.07
CA LEU A 167 -10.67 -15.53 4.80
C LEU A 167 -11.12 -15.53 3.33
N VAL A 168 -11.57 -14.40 2.81
CA VAL A 168 -12.02 -14.29 1.42
C VAL A 168 -10.88 -14.57 0.45
N TRP A 169 -9.68 -14.01 0.72
CA TRP A 169 -8.48 -14.27 -0.08
C TRP A 169 -8.14 -15.77 -0.07
N ALA A 170 -7.97 -16.37 1.10
CA ALA A 170 -7.59 -17.78 1.26
C ALA A 170 -8.60 -18.72 0.61
N CYS A 171 -9.89 -18.42 0.71
CA CYS A 171 -10.94 -19.19 0.05
C CYS A 171 -10.86 -19.02 -1.48
N ALA A 172 -10.68 -17.80 -1.98
CA ALA A 172 -10.58 -17.58 -3.42
C ALA A 172 -9.30 -18.19 -4.01
N THR A 173 -8.20 -18.29 -3.25
CA THR A 173 -6.92 -18.82 -3.74
C THR A 173 -6.76 -20.32 -3.54
N HIS A 174 -7.12 -20.83 -2.36
CA HIS A 174 -6.76 -22.16 -1.88
C HIS A 174 -7.95 -23.10 -1.67
N HIS A 175 -9.13 -22.79 -2.22
CA HIS A 175 -10.27 -23.71 -2.09
C HIS A 175 -9.89 -25.14 -2.58
N PRO A 176 -10.19 -26.20 -1.79
CA PRO A 176 -9.87 -27.58 -2.15
C PRO A 176 -10.48 -28.02 -3.49
N ASP A 177 -11.75 -27.68 -3.72
CA ASP A 177 -12.41 -27.80 -5.03
C ASP A 177 -11.90 -26.71 -6.00
N PRO A 178 -11.13 -27.05 -7.06
CA PRO A 178 -10.61 -26.08 -8.01
C PRO A 178 -11.69 -25.28 -8.74
N ARG A 179 -12.91 -25.82 -8.86
CA ARG A 179 -14.04 -25.13 -9.53
C ARG A 179 -14.57 -23.95 -8.71
N ARG A 180 -14.18 -23.86 -7.43
CA ARG A 180 -14.56 -22.78 -6.51
C ARG A 180 -13.44 -21.77 -6.29
N ARG A 181 -12.24 -21.97 -6.85
CA ARG A 181 -11.20 -20.94 -6.84
C ARG A 181 -11.65 -19.72 -7.65
N GLY A 182 -11.20 -18.53 -7.24
CA GLY A 182 -11.67 -17.26 -7.78
C GLY A 182 -13.06 -16.85 -7.32
N ARG A 183 -13.62 -17.53 -6.32
CA ARG A 183 -14.97 -17.29 -5.83
C ARG A 183 -15.02 -17.29 -4.31
N PHE A 184 -16.03 -16.63 -3.80
CA PHE A 184 -16.38 -16.68 -2.39
C PHE A 184 -17.89 -16.70 -2.22
N ALA A 185 -18.40 -17.70 -1.51
CA ALA A 185 -19.79 -17.72 -1.07
C ALA A 185 -19.82 -18.03 0.43
N VAL A 186 -20.54 -17.20 1.19
CA VAL A 186 -20.62 -17.32 2.64
C VAL A 186 -21.29 -18.65 3.02
N GLU A 187 -22.21 -19.12 2.18
CA GLU A 187 -22.96 -20.36 2.34
C GLU A 187 -22.08 -21.62 2.28
N TRP A 188 -20.85 -21.52 1.78
CA TRP A 188 -19.93 -22.66 1.76
C TRP A 188 -19.36 -22.98 3.14
N TYR A 189 -19.50 -22.07 4.11
CA TYR A 189 -18.87 -22.16 5.41
C TYR A 189 -19.93 -22.20 6.52
N PRO A 190 -20.01 -23.29 7.31
CA PRO A 190 -20.92 -23.35 8.46
C PRO A 190 -20.55 -22.32 9.54
N ALA A 191 -21.51 -22.00 10.41
CA ALA A 191 -21.34 -21.04 11.50
C ALA A 191 -20.10 -21.29 12.38
N ARG A 192 -19.76 -22.58 12.59
CA ARG A 192 -18.59 -23.03 13.36
C ARG A 192 -17.24 -22.58 12.76
N ASP A 193 -17.19 -22.23 11.49
CA ASP A 193 -15.96 -21.76 10.86
C ASP A 193 -15.66 -20.30 11.21
N TYR A 194 -16.64 -19.58 11.76
CA TYR A 194 -16.50 -18.20 12.23
C TYR A 194 -16.16 -18.09 13.73
N VAL A 195 -15.77 -19.19 14.38
CA VAL A 195 -15.43 -19.19 15.83
C VAL A 195 -14.19 -18.36 16.16
N GLU A 196 -13.36 -18.03 15.18
CA GLU A 196 -12.16 -17.21 15.38
C GLU A 196 -12.43 -15.70 15.29
N PHE A 197 -13.58 -15.28 14.73
CA PHE A 197 -13.98 -13.87 14.66
C PHE A 197 -14.66 -13.44 15.94
N ASP A 198 -14.43 -12.25 16.48
CA ASP A 198 -15.08 -11.83 17.71
C ASP A 198 -16.58 -11.50 17.51
N HIS A 199 -16.90 -10.80 16.42
CA HIS A 199 -18.20 -10.19 16.16
C HIS A 199 -18.89 -10.73 14.90
N LEU A 200 -18.14 -11.24 13.92
CA LEU A 200 -18.68 -11.81 12.68
C LEU A 200 -19.10 -13.27 12.84
N ARG A 201 -19.98 -13.55 13.81
CA ARG A 201 -20.38 -14.91 14.23
C ARG A 201 -21.45 -15.58 13.36
N SER A 202 -21.99 -14.88 12.35
CA SER A 202 -23.04 -15.40 11.48
C SER A 202 -22.83 -15.08 10.01
N PRO A 203 -23.31 -15.94 9.09
CA PRO A 203 -23.34 -15.65 7.66
C PRO A 203 -23.98 -14.30 7.30
N ALA A 204 -25.01 -13.88 8.03
CA ALA A 204 -25.70 -12.61 7.78
C ALA A 204 -24.79 -11.40 8.06
N GLN A 205 -24.06 -11.42 9.18
CA GLN A 205 -23.10 -10.35 9.54
C GLN A 205 -21.95 -10.27 8.53
N VAL A 206 -21.38 -11.42 8.16
CA VAL A 206 -20.32 -11.49 7.13
C VAL A 206 -20.81 -10.91 5.80
N LYS A 207 -22.00 -11.31 5.33
CA LYS A 207 -22.61 -10.75 4.11
C LYS A 207 -22.81 -9.24 4.21
N ALA A 208 -23.22 -8.72 5.36
CA ALA A 208 -23.44 -7.29 5.54
C ALA A 208 -22.13 -6.50 5.36
N VAL A 209 -21.03 -6.94 5.97
CA VAL A 209 -19.71 -6.30 5.82
C VAL A 209 -19.19 -6.41 4.39
N LEU A 210 -19.30 -7.59 3.76
CA LEU A 210 -18.88 -7.78 2.37
C LEU A 210 -19.64 -6.86 1.41
N ARG A 211 -20.97 -6.79 1.53
CA ARG A 211 -21.80 -5.88 0.69
C ARG A 211 -21.44 -4.42 0.93
N ARG A 212 -21.23 -4.02 2.19
CA ARG A 212 -20.92 -2.63 2.55
C ARG A 212 -19.56 -2.20 2.03
N HIS A 213 -18.53 -3.04 2.11
CA HIS A 213 -17.14 -2.62 1.89
C HIS A 213 -16.40 -3.29 0.73
N PHE A 214 -16.68 -4.55 0.41
CA PHE A 214 -15.88 -5.33 -0.53
C PHE A 214 -16.56 -5.51 -1.89
N ALA A 215 -17.89 -5.55 -1.92
CA ALA A 215 -18.64 -5.88 -3.12
C ALA A 215 -18.93 -4.65 -4.00
N THR A 216 -18.95 -4.91 -5.32
CA THR A 216 -19.45 -4.05 -6.39
C THR A 216 -20.40 -4.84 -7.30
N THR A 217 -20.96 -4.16 -8.31
CA THR A 217 -21.86 -4.72 -9.32
C THR A 217 -21.43 -4.28 -10.71
N LYS A 218 -21.88 -5.00 -11.75
CA LYS A 218 -21.69 -4.62 -13.16
C LYS A 218 -22.20 -3.19 -13.43
N LEU A 219 -23.38 -2.85 -12.88
CA LEU A 219 -23.97 -1.52 -13.01
C LEU A 219 -23.07 -0.43 -12.42
N ARG A 220 -22.56 -0.63 -11.20
CA ARG A 220 -21.68 0.36 -10.55
C ARG A 220 -20.39 0.55 -11.34
N LEU A 221 -19.78 -0.55 -11.79
CA LEU A 221 -18.54 -0.50 -12.59
C LEU A 221 -18.73 0.25 -13.92
N ARG A 222 -19.90 0.10 -14.56
CA ARG A 222 -20.26 0.84 -15.76
C ARG A 222 -20.40 2.34 -15.49
N THR A 223 -21.09 2.72 -14.39
CA THR A 223 -21.30 4.13 -14.04
C THR A 223 -20.01 4.86 -13.65
N THR A 224 -18.98 4.13 -13.21
CA THR A 224 -17.68 4.70 -12.82
C THR A 224 -16.60 4.54 -13.88
N PHE A 225 -16.95 4.07 -15.09
CA PHE A 225 -15.96 3.91 -16.16
C PHE A 225 -15.60 5.30 -16.74
N PRO A 226 -14.31 5.68 -16.80
CA PRO A 226 -13.91 7.00 -17.26
C PRO A 226 -13.90 7.05 -18.79
N ALA A 227 -15.06 7.30 -19.39
CA ALA A 227 -15.22 7.33 -20.85
C ALA A 227 -14.35 8.41 -21.54
N ASP A 228 -14.08 9.50 -20.84
CA ASP A 228 -13.31 10.66 -21.36
C ASP A 228 -11.84 10.67 -20.90
N ALA A 229 -11.35 9.59 -20.27
CA ALA A 229 -9.93 9.52 -19.89
C ALA A 229 -9.02 9.46 -21.11
N ASP A 230 -7.82 10.04 -20.99
CA ASP A 230 -6.78 9.91 -22.01
C ASP A 230 -6.42 8.41 -22.21
N PRO A 231 -6.59 7.88 -23.45
CA PRO A 231 -6.33 6.49 -23.76
C PRO A 231 -4.90 6.00 -23.46
N LEU A 232 -3.93 6.92 -23.42
CA LEU A 232 -2.54 6.58 -23.12
C LEU A 232 -2.31 6.25 -21.65
N VAL A 233 -3.14 6.80 -20.76
CA VAL A 233 -2.94 6.70 -19.30
C VAL A 233 -4.12 6.05 -18.56
N ARG A 234 -5.26 5.79 -19.20
CA ARG A 234 -6.45 5.20 -18.55
C ARG A 234 -6.11 3.96 -17.72
N ARG A 235 -5.26 3.04 -18.22
CA ARG A 235 -4.87 1.82 -17.47
C ARG A 235 -4.18 2.09 -16.12
N TYR A 236 -3.60 3.28 -15.93
CA TYR A 236 -2.95 3.70 -14.69
C TYR A 236 -3.88 4.48 -13.74
N THR A 237 -5.07 4.88 -14.22
CA THR A 237 -6.09 5.56 -13.42
C THR A 237 -6.71 4.62 -12.38
N HIS A 238 -7.58 5.17 -11.53
CA HIS A 238 -8.26 4.41 -10.50
C HIS A 238 -9.12 3.26 -11.06
N ASN A 239 -8.71 2.01 -10.79
CA ASN A 239 -9.54 0.83 -11.05
C ASN A 239 -10.49 0.56 -9.86
N PRO A 240 -11.83 0.61 -10.05
CA PRO A 240 -12.82 0.45 -8.98
C PRO A 240 -12.88 -0.96 -8.38
N LEU A 241 -12.25 -1.97 -9.01
CA LEU A 241 -12.08 -3.30 -8.42
C LEU A 241 -11.00 -3.33 -7.33
N ARG A 242 -10.15 -2.29 -7.19
CA ARG A 242 -9.20 -2.20 -6.06
C ARG A 242 -9.91 -1.96 -4.73
N PRO A 243 -10.74 -0.90 -4.59
CA PRO A 243 -11.46 -0.66 -3.35
C PRO A 243 -12.68 -1.57 -3.16
N ARG A 244 -13.14 -2.26 -4.22
CA ARG A 244 -14.30 -3.18 -4.21
C ARG A 244 -14.00 -4.47 -5.00
N PRO A 245 -13.19 -5.39 -4.44
CA PRO A 245 -12.62 -6.51 -5.18
C PRO A 245 -13.60 -7.66 -5.46
N LEU A 246 -14.81 -7.64 -4.88
CA LEU A 246 -15.81 -8.70 -5.05
C LEU A 246 -16.87 -8.26 -6.04
N VAL A 247 -17.15 -9.07 -7.07
CA VAL A 247 -18.23 -8.81 -8.02
C VAL A 247 -19.44 -9.64 -7.66
N SER A 248 -20.55 -8.97 -7.38
CA SER A 248 -21.84 -9.57 -7.05
C SER A 248 -22.80 -9.57 -8.23
N GLY A 249 -23.93 -10.29 -8.11
CA GLY A 249 -24.93 -10.42 -9.18
C GLY A 249 -24.62 -11.52 -10.20
N MET A 250 -23.66 -12.39 -9.90
CA MET A 250 -23.26 -13.52 -10.73
C MET A 250 -23.64 -14.84 -10.03
N PRO A 251 -23.99 -15.91 -10.76
CA PRO A 251 -24.29 -17.21 -10.15
C PRO A 251 -23.15 -17.74 -9.28
N GLY A 252 -23.48 -18.34 -8.14
CA GLY A 252 -22.51 -19.04 -7.28
C GLY A 252 -21.71 -18.15 -6.32
N GLY A 253 -22.28 -17.04 -5.85
CA GLY A 253 -21.68 -16.15 -4.86
C GLY A 253 -20.96 -14.95 -5.46
N TYR A 254 -19.91 -14.48 -4.79
CA TYR A 254 -19.05 -13.41 -5.29
C TYR A 254 -17.98 -13.99 -6.22
N LEU A 255 -17.77 -13.33 -7.37
CA LEU A 255 -16.53 -13.53 -8.14
C LEU A 255 -15.44 -12.66 -7.53
N VAL A 256 -14.23 -13.20 -7.47
CA VAL A 256 -13.02 -12.53 -7.00
C VAL A 256 -12.01 -12.56 -8.14
N PRO A 257 -12.06 -11.60 -9.09
CA PRO A 257 -11.25 -11.66 -10.31
C PRO A 257 -9.75 -11.70 -10.01
N VAL A 258 -9.32 -10.92 -9.01
CA VAL A 258 -7.92 -10.82 -8.57
C VAL A 258 -7.89 -10.88 -7.04
N PRO A 259 -7.65 -12.06 -6.43
CA PRO A 259 -7.66 -12.23 -4.98
C PRO A 259 -6.73 -11.29 -4.22
N ALA A 260 -5.57 -10.93 -4.78
CA ALA A 260 -4.64 -9.98 -4.15
C ALA A 260 -5.29 -8.61 -3.84
N ALA A 261 -6.27 -8.17 -4.65
CA ALA A 261 -6.99 -6.92 -4.38
C ALA A 261 -7.86 -6.98 -3.11
N VAL A 262 -8.25 -8.18 -2.67
CA VAL A 262 -8.98 -8.38 -1.40
C VAL A 262 -8.13 -7.97 -0.22
N LEU A 263 -6.86 -8.39 -0.20
CA LEU A 263 -5.92 -8.00 0.85
C LEU A 263 -5.64 -6.50 0.81
N GLY A 264 -5.47 -5.94 -0.40
CA GLY A 264 -5.33 -4.50 -0.64
C GLY A 264 -6.43 -3.64 0.01
N LYS A 265 -7.65 -4.17 0.17
CA LYS A 265 -8.77 -3.47 0.82
C LYS A 265 -8.60 -3.36 2.35
N ALA A 266 -7.82 -4.24 2.96
CA ALA A 266 -7.60 -4.33 4.40
C ALA A 266 -6.24 -3.77 4.85
N THR A 267 -5.48 -3.14 3.95
CA THR A 267 -4.22 -2.44 4.27
C THR A 267 -4.49 -1.03 4.85
N PRO A 268 -3.49 -0.34 5.43
CA PRO A 268 -3.64 1.03 5.89
C PRO A 268 -4.13 1.98 4.77
N LEU A 269 -3.67 1.78 3.53
CA LEU A 269 -4.15 2.53 2.37
C LEU A 269 -5.63 2.24 2.09
N GLY A 270 -6.03 0.96 2.08
CA GLY A 270 -7.41 0.55 1.86
C GLY A 270 -8.36 1.10 2.93
N LEU A 271 -7.92 1.12 4.19
CA LEU A 271 -8.67 1.66 5.32
C LEU A 271 -8.71 3.20 5.31
N TYR A 272 -7.61 3.84 4.92
CA TYR A 272 -7.56 5.29 4.72
C TYR A 272 -8.66 5.77 3.77
N TYR A 273 -8.83 5.12 2.60
CA TYR A 273 -9.91 5.46 1.67
C TYR A 273 -11.28 4.92 2.08
N THR A 274 -11.33 3.97 3.03
CA THR A 274 -12.61 3.49 3.58
C THR A 274 -13.21 4.50 4.56
N GLY A 275 -12.39 5.15 5.37
CA GLY A 275 -12.81 6.21 6.30
C GLY A 275 -12.69 7.64 5.76
N GLY A 276 -11.76 7.87 4.82
CA GLY A 276 -11.41 9.17 4.27
C GLY A 276 -12.23 9.53 3.04
N ASP A 277 -13.47 9.97 3.26
CA ASP A 277 -14.20 10.77 2.26
C ASP A 277 -13.81 12.24 2.40
N ASN A 278 -12.89 12.70 1.54
CA ASN A 278 -12.37 14.08 1.57
C ASN A 278 -13.45 15.16 1.33
N ASN A 279 -14.65 14.78 0.88
CA ASN A 279 -15.77 15.70 0.71
C ASN A 279 -16.61 15.87 1.98
N SER A 280 -16.37 15.04 3.01
CA SER A 280 -17.06 15.12 4.30
C SER A 280 -16.12 15.60 5.40
N GLU A 281 -16.62 16.39 6.36
CA GLU A 281 -15.82 16.83 7.52
C GLU A 281 -15.34 15.64 8.36
N ARG A 282 -16.20 14.61 8.50
CA ARG A 282 -15.83 13.36 9.17
C ARG A 282 -14.67 12.65 8.46
N GLY A 283 -14.68 12.58 7.14
CA GLY A 283 -13.61 11.95 6.37
C GLY A 283 -12.31 12.72 6.48
N LYS A 284 -12.33 14.06 6.42
CA LYS A 284 -11.15 14.90 6.69
C LYS A 284 -10.62 14.72 8.12
N ALA A 285 -11.49 14.59 9.11
CA ALA A 285 -11.11 14.30 10.49
C ALA A 285 -10.44 12.91 10.59
N PHE A 286 -11.00 11.91 9.91
CA PHE A 286 -10.42 10.57 9.86
C PHE A 286 -9.00 10.59 9.28
N THR A 287 -8.77 11.31 8.17
CA THR A 287 -7.45 11.39 7.56
C THR A 287 -6.42 12.11 8.43
N ARG A 288 -6.83 13.13 9.20
CA ARG A 288 -5.99 13.78 10.22
C ARG A 288 -5.64 12.84 11.37
N ASP A 289 -6.63 12.14 11.92
CA ASP A 289 -6.42 11.17 12.99
C ASP A 289 -5.46 10.04 12.58
N VAL A 290 -5.60 9.52 11.35
CA VAL A 290 -4.64 8.55 10.80
C VAL A 290 -3.23 9.13 10.75
N GLY A 291 -3.08 10.43 10.45
CA GLY A 291 -1.78 11.11 10.48
C GLY A 291 -1.15 11.10 11.88
N HIS A 292 -1.90 11.50 12.90
CA HIS A 292 -1.43 11.49 14.28
C HIS A 292 -1.10 10.08 14.80
N LEU A 293 -1.91 9.08 14.44
CA LEU A 293 -1.61 7.69 14.76
C LEU A 293 -0.37 7.18 14.02
N PHE A 294 -0.16 7.61 12.79
CA PHE A 294 1.02 7.24 12.01
C PHE A 294 2.32 7.81 12.61
N GLU A 295 2.32 9.05 13.08
CA GLU A 295 3.44 9.65 13.84
C GLU A 295 3.81 8.79 15.07
N ARG A 296 2.81 8.37 15.85
CA ARG A 296 3.00 7.50 17.02
C ARG A 296 3.43 6.08 16.64
N TYR A 297 2.92 5.56 15.54
CA TYR A 297 3.30 4.26 15.02
C TYR A 297 4.78 4.22 14.62
N VAL A 298 5.29 5.27 13.96
CA VAL A 298 6.72 5.40 13.65
C VAL A 298 7.56 5.39 14.92
N GLY A 299 7.15 6.08 15.98
CA GLY A 299 7.83 6.02 17.27
C GLY A 299 7.91 4.60 17.86
N ARG A 300 6.83 3.81 17.74
CA ARG A 300 6.83 2.39 18.16
C ARG A 300 7.83 1.55 17.36
N GLN A 301 7.99 1.84 16.07
CA GLN A 301 8.98 1.16 15.23
C GLN A 301 10.40 1.54 15.62
N LEU A 302 10.69 2.83 15.82
CA LEU A 302 12.00 3.31 16.24
C LEU A 302 12.42 2.76 17.62
N ALA A 303 11.46 2.59 18.54
CA ALA A 303 11.72 2.00 19.85
C ALA A 303 12.17 0.53 19.81
N LEU A 304 12.16 -0.13 18.65
CA LEU A 304 12.75 -1.46 18.47
C LEU A 304 14.28 -1.44 18.35
N LEU A 305 14.88 -0.27 18.10
CA LEU A 305 16.33 -0.11 18.03
C LEU A 305 16.94 -0.32 19.42
N THR A 306 17.79 -1.34 19.56
CA THR A 306 18.39 -1.71 20.86
C THR A 306 19.67 -0.94 21.17
N ASP A 307 20.26 -0.29 20.18
CA ASP A 307 21.54 0.43 20.24
C ASP A 307 21.39 1.96 20.16
N ALA A 308 20.17 2.47 20.39
CA ALA A 308 19.87 3.89 20.33
C ALA A 308 18.86 4.34 21.39
N GLU A 309 18.93 5.61 21.76
CA GLU A 309 17.90 6.28 22.55
C GLU A 309 16.91 7.01 21.63
N VAL A 310 15.60 6.85 21.89
CA VAL A 310 14.55 7.46 21.06
C VAL A 310 13.81 8.52 21.87
N HIS A 311 13.88 9.77 21.41
CA HIS A 311 13.24 10.92 22.05
C HIS A 311 12.07 11.42 21.20
N PRO A 312 10.91 11.74 21.81
CA PRO A 312 9.77 12.30 21.10
C PRO A 312 9.98 13.77 20.72
N GLU A 313 9.07 14.31 19.90
CA GLU A 313 9.00 15.73 19.54
C GLU A 313 9.20 16.65 20.76
N VAL A 314 10.12 17.61 20.60
CA VAL A 314 10.40 18.65 21.57
C VAL A 314 9.59 19.89 21.21
N GLU A 315 8.58 20.20 22.02
CA GLU A 315 7.89 21.49 21.95
C GLU A 315 8.68 22.57 22.70
N TYR A 316 8.90 23.73 22.09
CA TYR A 316 9.64 24.85 22.70
C TYR A 316 9.01 26.21 22.39
N LYS A 317 9.42 27.24 23.13
CA LYS A 317 8.96 28.62 22.90
C LYS A 317 9.98 29.35 22.03
N LEU A 318 9.49 29.96 20.97
CA LEU A 318 10.25 30.89 20.13
C LEU A 318 10.12 32.33 20.67
N PRO A 319 11.00 33.26 20.24
CA PRO A 319 10.80 34.69 20.46
C PRO A 319 9.38 35.13 20.03
N LYS A 320 8.80 36.13 20.71
CA LYS A 320 7.42 36.62 20.48
C LYS A 320 6.29 35.64 20.83
N LYS A 321 6.52 34.72 21.79
CA LYS A 321 5.52 33.76 22.31
C LYS A 321 4.98 32.76 21.27
N GLN A 322 5.66 32.60 20.13
CA GLN A 322 5.31 31.55 19.18
C GLN A 322 5.74 30.18 19.73
N LYS A 323 4.99 29.13 19.42
CA LYS A 323 5.38 27.75 19.73
C LYS A 323 6.18 27.20 18.56
N GLY A 324 7.34 26.64 18.85
CA GLY A 324 8.17 25.87 17.92
C GLY A 324 8.08 24.38 18.26
N LYS A 325 8.30 23.56 17.24
CA LYS A 325 8.33 22.11 17.32
C LYS A 325 9.61 21.62 16.63
N SER A 326 10.21 20.56 17.16
CA SER A 326 11.27 19.84 16.45
C SER A 326 10.66 18.93 15.37
N VAL A 327 11.49 18.08 14.78
CA VAL A 327 11.03 16.84 14.14
C VAL A 327 10.26 15.96 15.12
N ASP A 328 9.43 15.06 14.58
CA ASP A 328 8.54 14.18 15.36
C ASP A 328 9.31 13.22 16.28
N TRP A 329 10.49 12.74 15.86
CA TRP A 329 11.36 11.88 16.66
C TRP A 329 12.84 12.23 16.46
N ILE A 330 13.62 12.11 17.54
CA ILE A 330 15.09 12.22 17.53
C ILE A 330 15.65 10.90 18.03
N VAL A 331 16.52 10.26 17.25
CA VAL A 331 17.16 8.99 17.61
C VAL A 331 18.65 9.20 17.79
N VAL A 332 19.17 8.83 18.94
CA VAL A 332 20.55 9.07 19.35
C VAL A 332 21.29 7.73 19.41
N PHE A 333 22.12 7.47 18.39
CA PHE A 333 23.08 6.37 18.34
C PHE A 333 24.43 6.83 18.90
N PRO A 334 25.33 5.93 19.34
CA PRO A 334 26.64 6.28 19.89
C PRO A 334 27.47 7.26 19.04
N ASP A 335 27.33 7.22 17.71
CA ASP A 335 28.13 7.99 16.75
C ASP A 335 27.30 8.74 15.69
N LEU A 336 25.97 8.81 15.86
CA LEU A 336 25.05 9.49 14.93
C LEU A 336 23.81 10.03 15.66
N VAL A 337 23.32 11.19 15.25
CA VAL A 337 21.97 11.66 15.61
C VAL A 337 21.08 11.65 14.37
N LEU A 338 19.98 10.91 14.44
CA LEU A 338 18.98 10.81 13.38
C LEU A 338 17.76 11.67 13.72
N LEU A 339 17.39 12.55 12.80
CA LEU A 339 16.23 13.45 12.90
C LEU A 339 15.10 12.91 12.02
N VAL A 340 14.01 12.45 12.63
CA VAL A 340 12.93 11.77 11.92
C VAL A 340 11.67 12.63 11.88
N GLU A 341 11.31 13.07 10.68
CA GLU A 341 10.03 13.73 10.41
C GLU A 341 9.08 12.73 9.75
N VAL A 342 7.82 12.72 10.17
CA VAL A 342 6.79 11.80 9.69
C VAL A 342 5.79 12.55 8.84
N LYS A 343 5.42 11.97 7.69
CA LYS A 343 4.38 12.49 6.81
C LYS A 343 3.42 11.39 6.41
N SER A 344 2.14 11.57 6.73
CA SER A 344 1.06 10.71 6.22
C SER A 344 0.68 11.01 4.76
N THR A 345 1.49 11.82 4.05
CA THR A 345 1.31 12.13 2.64
C THR A 345 1.44 10.87 1.77
N ARG A 346 0.77 10.89 0.62
CA ARG A 346 0.70 9.78 -0.32
C ARG A 346 0.82 10.29 -1.76
N PRO A 347 1.36 9.51 -2.69
CA PRO A 347 1.33 9.83 -4.12
C PRO A 347 -0.09 10.09 -4.63
N GLY A 348 -0.36 11.35 -5.00
CA GLY A 348 -1.58 11.74 -5.70
C GLY A 348 -1.66 11.16 -7.11
N GLU A 349 -2.81 11.25 -7.77
CA GLU A 349 -2.98 10.70 -9.12
C GLU A 349 -1.99 11.29 -10.14
N ALA A 350 -1.82 12.61 -10.17
CA ALA A 350 -0.84 13.27 -11.04
C ALA A 350 0.59 12.70 -10.85
N LEU A 351 1.00 12.49 -9.59
CA LEU A 351 2.31 11.90 -9.27
C LEU A 351 2.42 10.44 -9.75
N ARG A 352 1.34 9.66 -9.64
CA ARG A 352 1.26 8.27 -10.11
C ARG A 352 1.29 8.17 -11.64
N LEU A 353 0.72 9.16 -12.34
CA LEU A 353 0.68 9.21 -13.80
C LEU A 353 1.97 9.77 -14.43
N GLY A 354 2.90 10.29 -13.61
CA GLY A 354 4.14 10.88 -14.09
C GLY A 354 3.92 12.24 -14.76
N ALA A 355 3.10 13.10 -14.14
CA ALA A 355 2.81 14.46 -14.63
C ALA A 355 4.08 15.29 -14.88
N GLU A 356 4.01 16.26 -15.81
CA GLU A 356 5.14 17.13 -16.17
C GLU A 356 5.64 17.99 -15.01
N ASP A 357 4.76 18.39 -14.09
CA ASP A 357 5.06 19.21 -12.91
C ASP A 357 5.47 18.39 -11.67
N PHE A 358 5.86 17.13 -11.86
CA PHE A 358 6.28 16.18 -10.83
C PHE A 358 7.13 16.81 -9.72
N THR A 359 8.13 17.58 -10.13
CA THR A 359 9.06 18.28 -9.26
C THR A 359 8.38 19.25 -8.32
N THR A 360 7.50 20.10 -8.86
CA THR A 360 6.75 21.11 -8.10
C THR A 360 5.83 20.44 -7.08
N ILE A 361 5.21 19.32 -7.47
CA ILE A 361 4.36 18.53 -6.58
C ILE A 361 5.19 17.96 -5.42
N LEU A 362 6.33 17.33 -5.71
CA LEU A 362 7.20 16.78 -4.67
C LEU A 362 7.77 17.86 -3.75
N GLU A 363 8.29 18.95 -4.30
CA GLU A 363 8.83 20.05 -3.52
C GLU A 363 7.75 20.61 -2.58
N GLY A 364 6.54 20.85 -3.09
CA GLY A 364 5.40 21.31 -2.29
C GLY A 364 5.04 20.37 -1.14
N GLN A 365 5.10 19.05 -1.35
CA GLN A 365 4.79 18.05 -0.34
C GLN A 365 5.86 17.92 0.75
N PHE A 366 7.14 18.05 0.39
CA PHE A 366 8.25 17.74 1.29
C PHE A 366 8.96 18.97 1.87
N ARG A 367 8.78 20.17 1.31
CA ARG A 367 9.47 21.41 1.75
C ARG A 367 9.38 21.65 3.26
N LYS A 368 8.18 21.46 3.84
CA LYS A 368 7.98 21.67 5.29
C LYS A 368 8.77 20.66 6.12
N ALA A 369 8.80 19.39 5.69
CA ALA A 369 9.51 18.33 6.38
C ALA A 369 11.02 18.59 6.41
N PHE A 370 11.59 18.97 5.27
CA PHE A 370 13.02 19.28 5.13
C PHE A 370 13.39 20.49 5.99
N LYS A 371 12.54 21.52 5.99
CA LYS A 371 12.71 22.68 6.86
C LYS A 371 12.65 22.32 8.36
N GLN A 372 11.76 21.40 8.76
CA GLN A 372 11.69 20.94 10.16
C GLN A 372 12.95 20.19 10.59
N VAL A 373 13.50 19.35 9.71
CA VAL A 373 14.78 18.67 9.93
C VAL A 373 15.91 19.69 10.15
N ASP A 374 16.09 20.65 9.24
CA ASP A 374 17.14 21.66 9.36
C ASP A 374 16.99 22.53 10.60
N ASN A 375 15.78 23.04 10.87
CA ASN A 375 15.52 23.83 12.06
C ASN A 375 15.85 23.06 13.34
N SER A 376 15.60 21.74 13.36
CA SER A 376 15.92 20.89 14.50
C SER A 376 17.42 20.68 14.64
N ALA A 377 18.12 20.40 13.53
CA ALA A 377 19.58 20.28 13.51
C ALA A 377 20.26 21.55 14.03
N ASP A 378 19.84 22.72 13.54
CA ASP A 378 20.37 24.02 13.97
C ASP A 378 20.12 24.30 15.45
N ARG A 379 18.94 23.93 15.95
CA ARG A 379 18.60 24.08 17.38
C ARG A 379 19.47 23.21 18.27
N ILE A 380 19.69 21.95 17.88
CA ILE A 380 20.55 21.04 18.64
C ILE A 380 22.00 21.55 18.61
N ARG A 381 22.54 21.87 17.43
CA ARG A 381 23.92 22.35 17.26
C ARG A 381 24.20 23.64 18.01
N SER A 382 23.29 24.62 17.92
CA SER A 382 23.47 25.92 18.58
C SER A 382 23.45 25.81 20.10
N GLY A 383 22.81 24.79 20.66
CA GLY A 383 22.71 24.62 22.10
C GLY A 383 21.94 25.71 22.82
N ALA A 384 21.19 26.53 22.08
CA ALA A 384 20.58 27.74 22.60
C ALA A 384 19.32 27.48 23.44
N HIS A 385 18.82 26.24 23.48
CA HIS A 385 17.56 25.92 24.14
C HIS A 385 17.68 24.68 25.05
N PRO A 386 17.47 24.81 26.38
CA PRO A 386 17.76 23.76 27.35
C PRO A 386 17.05 22.42 27.12
N LYS A 387 15.87 22.45 26.48
CA LYS A 387 15.15 21.21 26.13
C LYS A 387 15.93 20.29 25.18
N PHE A 388 16.98 20.74 24.52
CA PHE A 388 17.83 19.92 23.66
C PHE A 388 19.17 19.53 24.31
N ASP A 389 19.40 19.87 25.59
CA ASP A 389 20.70 19.62 26.25
C ASP A 389 21.05 18.13 26.37
N HIS A 390 20.04 17.26 26.38
CA HIS A 390 20.21 15.82 26.41
C HIS A 390 20.57 15.21 25.04
N ILE A 391 20.48 15.98 23.95
CA ILE A 391 20.83 15.50 22.61
C ILE A 391 22.29 15.87 22.30
N PRO A 392 23.16 14.89 21.95
CA PRO A 392 24.56 15.14 21.63
C PRO A 392 24.73 16.08 20.43
N ARG A 393 25.77 16.92 20.50
CA ARG A 393 26.08 17.96 19.49
C ARG A 393 27.37 17.69 18.72
N ASP A 394 28.15 16.71 19.18
CA ASP A 394 29.46 16.30 18.69
C ASP A 394 29.39 15.20 17.62
N ARG A 395 28.19 14.69 17.33
CA ARG A 395 27.95 13.62 16.35
C ARG A 395 27.45 14.20 15.02
N PRO A 396 27.73 13.52 13.90
CA PRO A 396 27.05 13.82 12.64
C PRO A 396 25.52 13.70 12.81
N MET A 397 24.80 14.53 12.07
CA MET A 397 23.34 14.52 12.03
C MET A 397 22.87 14.12 10.64
N VAL A 398 21.89 13.23 10.57
CA VAL A 398 21.21 12.82 9.33
C VAL A 398 19.71 12.97 9.53
N GLY A 399 19.00 13.43 8.51
CA GLY A 399 17.55 13.50 8.49
C GLY A 399 16.91 12.32 7.76
N MET A 400 15.73 11.94 8.21
CA MET A 400 14.88 10.94 7.56
C MET A 400 13.44 11.42 7.54
N VAL A 401 12.83 11.48 6.36
CA VAL A 401 11.40 11.76 6.24
C VAL A 401 10.66 10.45 5.99
N VAL A 402 9.88 9.98 6.96
CA VAL A 402 9.12 8.73 6.90
C VAL A 402 7.73 8.99 6.32
N THR A 403 7.38 8.25 5.28
CA THR A 403 6.12 8.39 4.55
C THR A 403 5.24 7.16 4.69
N ALA A 404 3.91 7.34 4.68
CA ALA A 404 2.97 6.21 4.83
C ALA A 404 2.97 5.27 3.62
N GLU A 405 3.27 5.80 2.43
CA GLU A 405 3.33 5.07 1.15
C GLU A 405 4.67 5.33 0.47
N GLN A 406 5.07 4.44 -0.44
CA GLN A 406 6.35 4.58 -1.13
C GLN A 406 6.34 5.69 -2.18
N PHE A 407 7.37 6.56 -2.12
CA PHE A 407 7.69 7.51 -3.18
C PHE A 407 8.87 6.97 -4.01
N HIS A 408 8.57 6.09 -4.96
CA HIS A 408 9.57 5.21 -5.60
C HIS A 408 10.81 5.89 -6.18
N GLN A 409 10.68 7.10 -6.72
CA GLN A 409 11.76 7.80 -7.41
C GLN A 409 12.33 9.00 -6.64
N ILE A 410 11.82 9.33 -5.45
CA ILE A 410 12.16 10.60 -4.79
C ILE A 410 13.65 10.75 -4.42
N ASN A 411 14.35 9.64 -4.18
CA ASN A 411 15.77 9.64 -3.84
C ASN A 411 16.69 9.36 -5.04
N THR A 412 16.18 9.30 -6.28
CA THR A 412 17.08 9.21 -7.44
C THR A 412 17.80 10.55 -7.64
N PRO A 413 19.03 10.56 -8.19
CA PRO A 413 19.79 11.80 -8.38
C PRO A 413 18.99 12.90 -9.09
N GLU A 414 18.21 12.52 -10.11
CA GLU A 414 17.41 13.41 -10.94
C GLU A 414 16.40 14.20 -10.10
N HIS A 415 15.66 13.52 -9.21
CA HIS A 415 14.67 14.16 -8.35
C HIS A 415 15.27 14.77 -7.08
N ARG A 416 16.33 14.17 -6.54
CA ARG A 416 16.98 14.65 -5.32
C ARG A 416 17.53 16.06 -5.50
N SER A 417 18.09 16.36 -6.67
CA SER A 417 18.63 17.68 -7.03
C SER A 417 17.58 18.80 -7.00
N GLN A 418 16.30 18.45 -7.06
CA GLN A 418 15.19 19.39 -7.11
C GLN A 418 14.50 19.59 -5.75
N LEU A 419 14.81 18.75 -4.76
CA LEU A 419 14.33 18.92 -3.41
C LEU A 419 15.10 20.04 -2.71
N PRO A 420 14.51 20.72 -1.70
CA PRO A 420 15.19 21.80 -1.00
C PRO A 420 16.53 21.34 -0.41
N PRO A 421 17.60 22.15 -0.56
CA PRO A 421 18.87 21.83 0.06
C PRO A 421 18.73 21.87 1.58
N THR A 422 19.48 21.02 2.26
CA THR A 422 19.47 20.91 3.71
C THR A 422 20.89 20.95 4.29
N SER A 423 21.01 21.46 5.51
CA SER A 423 22.27 21.53 6.28
C SER A 423 22.76 20.16 6.76
N VAL A 424 21.90 19.15 6.70
CA VAL A 424 22.18 17.74 6.97
C VAL A 424 21.73 16.90 5.77
N PRO A 425 22.38 15.76 5.47
CA PRO A 425 21.84 14.80 4.50
C PRO A 425 20.46 14.33 4.92
N VAL A 426 19.49 14.31 4.01
CA VAL A 426 18.11 13.85 4.27
C VAL A 426 17.72 12.77 3.26
N THR A 427 17.18 11.67 3.75
CA THR A 427 16.60 10.59 2.92
C THR A 427 15.10 10.52 3.14
N VAL A 428 14.31 10.35 2.07
CA VAL A 428 12.87 10.05 2.21
C VAL A 428 12.68 8.54 2.21
N THR A 429 11.98 7.99 3.18
CA THR A 429 11.77 6.54 3.29
C THR A 429 10.30 6.21 3.49
N SER A 430 9.86 5.05 3.00
CA SER A 430 8.54 4.53 3.34
C SER A 430 8.53 3.90 4.73
N VAL A 431 7.37 3.82 5.37
CA VAL A 431 7.23 3.09 6.64
C VAL A 431 7.62 1.63 6.51
N GLN A 432 7.40 1.03 5.34
CA GLN A 432 7.81 -0.34 5.09
C GLN A 432 9.35 -0.48 5.15
N GLU A 433 10.07 0.44 4.52
CA GLU A 433 11.54 0.44 4.60
C GLU A 433 12.02 0.64 6.04
N LEU A 434 11.38 1.51 6.82
CA LEU A 434 11.69 1.68 8.24
C LEU A 434 11.44 0.37 9.02
N GLU A 435 10.33 -0.31 8.78
CA GLU A 435 9.99 -1.58 9.45
C GLU A 435 11.02 -2.68 9.19
N TYR A 436 11.62 -2.68 8.00
CA TYR A 436 12.78 -3.53 7.70
C TYR A 436 14.04 -3.01 8.38
N ALA A 437 14.31 -1.71 8.31
CA ALA A 437 15.52 -1.08 8.84
C ALA A 437 15.71 -1.36 10.34
N VAL A 438 14.64 -1.28 11.14
CA VAL A 438 14.69 -1.53 12.59
C VAL A 438 14.83 -3.01 12.95
N THR A 439 14.84 -3.90 11.95
CA THR A 439 15.07 -5.35 12.15
C THR A 439 16.43 -5.81 11.65
N ILE A 440 17.28 -4.90 11.16
CA ILE A 440 18.63 -5.25 10.70
C ILE A 440 19.43 -5.89 11.85
N THR A 441 20.14 -6.96 11.53
CA THR A 441 21.07 -7.65 12.43
C THR A 441 22.46 -7.70 11.80
N GLY A 442 23.48 -7.66 12.66
CA GLY A 442 24.88 -7.70 12.24
C GLY A 442 25.50 -6.34 11.87
N THR A 443 24.73 -5.26 11.87
CA THR A 443 25.21 -3.88 11.75
C THR A 443 24.22 -2.94 12.45
N SER A 444 24.66 -1.72 12.79
CA SER A 444 23.76 -0.68 13.31
C SER A 444 23.02 0.00 12.16
N LEU A 445 21.79 0.45 12.39
CA LEU A 445 21.10 1.34 11.44
C LEU A 445 21.89 2.63 11.20
N ALA A 446 22.69 3.09 12.17
CA ALA A 446 23.58 4.24 12.00
C ALA A 446 24.59 4.03 10.85
N ASP A 447 25.12 2.83 10.68
CA ASP A 447 26.09 2.52 9.61
C ASP A 447 25.44 2.64 8.24
N VAL A 448 24.24 2.06 8.09
CA VAL A 448 23.45 2.13 6.86
C VAL A 448 23.08 3.57 6.51
N LEU A 449 22.69 4.37 7.52
CA LEU A 449 22.36 5.78 7.33
C LEU A 449 23.56 6.62 6.94
N ARG A 450 24.75 6.35 7.50
CA ARG A 450 26.00 7.00 7.07
C ARG A 450 26.36 6.65 5.63
N ALA A 451 26.20 5.39 5.22
CA ALA A 451 26.40 4.97 3.84
C ALA A 451 25.42 5.67 2.88
N SER A 452 24.13 5.74 3.25
CA SER A 452 23.11 6.49 2.51
C SER A 452 23.48 7.98 2.38
N ALA A 453 23.91 8.61 3.48
CA ALA A 453 24.33 10.01 3.51
C ALA A 453 25.56 10.29 2.63
N ALA A 454 26.56 9.41 2.66
CA ALA A 454 27.73 9.50 1.79
C ALA A 454 27.37 9.39 0.30
N GLY A 455 26.31 8.63 -0.02
CA GLY A 455 25.72 8.54 -1.35
C GLY A 455 24.71 9.65 -1.70
N GLY A 456 24.65 10.75 -0.93
CA GLY A 456 23.75 11.88 -1.20
C GLY A 456 22.30 11.70 -0.73
N GLY A 457 22.06 10.79 0.24
CA GLY A 457 20.73 10.46 0.73
C GLY A 457 20.04 9.39 -0.12
N ALA A 458 20.80 8.39 -0.55
CA ALA A 458 20.29 7.27 -1.35
C ALA A 458 19.18 6.51 -0.61
N ALA A 459 18.25 5.91 -1.36
CA ALA A 459 17.22 5.05 -0.79
C ALA A 459 17.83 3.95 0.09
N LEU A 460 17.12 3.56 1.16
CA LEU A 460 17.65 2.57 2.11
C LEU A 460 17.61 1.15 1.55
N ARG A 461 16.56 0.81 0.80
CA ARG A 461 16.34 -0.56 0.32
C ARG A 461 17.49 -1.16 -0.50
N PRO A 462 18.18 -0.45 -1.41
CA PRO A 462 19.38 -0.96 -2.07
C PRO A 462 20.52 -1.32 -1.09
N LEU A 463 20.64 -0.61 0.03
CA LEU A 463 21.67 -0.85 1.05
C LEU A 463 21.37 -2.09 1.92
N PHE A 464 20.15 -2.64 1.83
CA PHE A 464 19.73 -3.79 2.63
C PHE A 464 20.20 -5.13 2.08
N GLN A 465 20.71 -5.20 0.85
CA GLN A 465 21.00 -6.46 0.15
C GLN A 465 22.02 -7.35 0.86
N ASP A 466 22.97 -6.74 1.59
CA ASP A 466 24.08 -7.45 2.23
C ASP A 466 23.87 -7.66 3.74
N HIS A 467 22.69 -7.34 4.26
CA HIS A 467 22.40 -7.40 5.69
C HIS A 467 21.45 -8.54 6.04
N LYS A 468 21.58 -9.03 7.28
CA LYS A 468 20.65 -9.99 7.86
C LYS A 468 19.55 -9.23 8.59
N PHE A 469 18.41 -9.87 8.76
CA PHE A 469 17.25 -9.29 9.44
C PHE A 469 16.76 -10.26 10.51
N LEU A 470 16.12 -9.75 11.55
CA LEU A 470 15.27 -10.57 12.41
C LEU A 470 14.16 -11.18 11.56
N ASP A 471 13.74 -12.39 11.92
CA ASP A 471 12.66 -13.09 11.20
C ASP A 471 11.36 -12.25 11.20
N HIS A 472 11.11 -11.54 12.30
CA HIS A 472 9.90 -10.76 12.49
C HIS A 472 10.16 -9.40 13.17
N ASN A 473 9.48 -8.39 12.66
CA ASN A 473 9.30 -7.12 13.35
C ASN A 473 8.26 -7.32 14.49
N ALA A 474 8.65 -7.05 15.74
CA ALA A 474 7.82 -7.31 16.92
C ALA A 474 6.50 -6.53 16.92
N VAL A 475 6.47 -5.29 16.41
CA VAL A 475 5.23 -4.49 16.33
C VAL A 475 4.27 -5.10 15.29
N LEU A 476 4.80 -5.52 14.14
CA LEU A 476 3.99 -6.23 13.14
C LEU A 476 3.50 -7.59 13.67
N GLN A 477 4.34 -8.33 14.39
CA GLN A 477 3.96 -9.62 14.98
C GLN A 477 2.81 -9.49 15.99
N GLN A 478 2.80 -8.42 16.79
CA GLN A 478 1.66 -8.11 17.67
C GLN A 478 0.38 -7.83 16.87
N GLY A 479 0.49 -7.10 15.75
CA GLY A 479 -0.62 -6.86 14.83
C GLY A 479 -1.16 -8.15 14.24
N TRP A 480 -0.28 -8.99 13.69
CA TRP A 480 -0.61 -10.29 13.11
C TRP A 480 -1.34 -11.20 14.10
N SER A 481 -0.79 -11.32 15.32
CA SER A 481 -1.28 -12.22 16.37
C SER A 481 -2.68 -11.88 16.89
N ALA A 482 -3.21 -10.71 16.52
CA ALA A 482 -4.56 -10.25 16.86
C ALA A 482 -5.58 -10.49 15.72
N ILE A 483 -5.12 -10.86 14.52
CA ILE A 483 -6.00 -11.19 13.39
C ILE A 483 -6.56 -12.61 13.59
N PRO A 484 -7.86 -12.86 13.32
CA PRO A 484 -8.41 -14.21 13.30
C PRO A 484 -7.57 -15.18 12.45
N PHE A 485 -7.48 -16.44 12.83
CA PHE A 485 -6.71 -17.49 12.13
C PHE A 485 -5.17 -17.35 12.13
N SER A 486 -4.62 -16.27 12.70
CA SER A 486 -3.16 -16.06 12.80
C SER A 486 -2.42 -17.10 13.66
N ARG A 487 -3.15 -17.82 14.53
CA ARG A 487 -2.62 -18.89 15.37
C ARG A 487 -3.03 -20.25 14.80
N PRO A 488 -2.11 -21.23 14.73
CA PRO A 488 -2.47 -22.60 14.42
C PRO A 488 -3.55 -23.07 15.40
N ARG A 489 -4.61 -23.69 14.89
CA ARG A 489 -5.54 -24.40 15.77
C ARG A 489 -4.74 -25.43 16.55
N GLY A 490 -4.81 -25.37 17.88
CA GLY A 490 -4.37 -26.48 18.71
C GLY A 490 -5.05 -27.77 18.22
N PRO A 491 -4.45 -28.96 18.42
CA PRO A 491 -5.05 -30.21 18.00
C PRO A 491 -6.49 -30.25 18.50
N VAL A 492 -7.44 -30.29 17.57
CA VAL A 492 -8.86 -30.43 17.89
C VAL A 492 -8.95 -31.78 18.61
N GLY A 493 -9.22 -31.73 19.92
CA GLY A 493 -9.41 -32.93 20.72
C GLY A 493 -10.44 -33.81 20.02
N GLY A 494 -9.97 -34.89 19.40
CA GLY A 494 -10.86 -35.91 18.87
C GLY A 494 -11.72 -36.42 20.02
N PRO A 495 -12.98 -36.82 19.76
CA PRO A 495 -13.79 -37.45 20.79
C PRO A 495 -13.00 -38.62 21.36
N ALA A 496 -12.82 -38.64 22.68
CA ALA A 496 -12.31 -39.79 23.39
C ALA A 496 -13.14 -40.99 22.96
N ARG A 497 -12.49 -42.00 22.36
CA ARG A 497 -13.11 -43.26 22.01
C ARG A 497 -13.43 -44.07 23.25
#